data_AF-A0A2K8LU63-F1
#
_entry.id   AF-A0A2K8LU63-F1
#
_cell.length_a   1.000
_cell.length_b   1.000
_cell.length_c   1.000
_cell.angle_alpha   90.00
_cell.angle_beta   90.00
_cell.angle_gamma   90.00
#
_symmetry.space_group_name_H-M   'P 1'
#
loop_
_entity.id
_entity.type
_entity.pdbx_description
1 polymer ?
#
loop_
_entity_poly.entity_id
_entity_poly.type
_entity_poly.pdbx_seq_one_letter_code
_entity_poly.pdbx_strand_id
1 'polypeptide(L)'
;MAVLVGTDAEMAAVARTLRGDPRVLRSYPQTKQDGYARFREMFANEPELLELTEADVMPAAVIVVPKDQTGTEGLAEQFRVQFPQARRVSDSTEFVSRIAGPGHRDPTCPPSGERPR
;
A
#
# COMPACT_ATOMS: atom_id res chain seq x y z
N MET A 1 1.94 -5.17 -2.10
CA MET A 1 1.43 -4.27 -3.16
C MET A 1 0.32 -3.36 -2.60
N ALA A 2 -0.10 -2.32 -3.32
CA ALA A 2 -1.18 -1.43 -2.87
C ALA A 2 -2.08 -0.98 -4.03
N VAL A 3 -3.38 -0.87 -3.77
CA VAL A 3 -4.37 -0.25 -4.68
C VAL A 3 -4.78 1.09 -4.09
N LEU A 4 -4.49 2.18 -4.79
CA LEU A 4 -4.79 3.55 -4.37
C LEU A 4 -6.04 4.05 -5.07
N VAL A 5 -6.93 4.70 -4.31
CA VAL A 5 -8.22 5.21 -4.77
C VAL A 5 -8.44 6.64 -4.28
N GLY A 6 -9.45 7.32 -4.82
CA GLY A 6 -9.71 8.73 -4.52
C GLY A 6 -10.46 8.95 -3.20
N THR A 7 -11.24 7.96 -2.77
CA THR A 7 -12.15 8.09 -1.62
C THR A 7 -12.15 6.87 -0.69
N ASP A 8 -12.53 7.08 0.56
CA ASP A 8 -12.68 6.00 1.54
C ASP A 8 -13.81 5.02 1.16
N ALA A 9 -14.83 5.50 0.45
CA ALA A 9 -15.92 4.67 -0.05
C ALA A 9 -15.44 3.69 -1.14
N GLU A 10 -14.65 4.17 -2.10
CA GLU A 10 -14.01 3.32 -3.11
C GLU A 10 -13.07 2.31 -2.46
N MET A 11 -12.30 2.74 -1.45
CA MET A 11 -11.39 1.89 -0.71
C MET A 11 -12.17 0.75 -0.04
N ALA A 12 -13.28 1.07 0.63
CA ALA A 12 -14.13 0.08 1.28
C ALA A 12 -14.75 -0.91 0.28
N ALA A 13 -15.10 -0.45 -0.94
CA ALA A 13 -15.59 -1.33 -2.00
C ALA A 13 -14.49 -2.29 -2.49
N VAL A 14 -13.29 -1.76 -2.77
CA VAL A 14 -12.13 -2.56 -3.19
C VAL A 14 -11.74 -3.58 -2.11
N ALA A 15 -11.72 -3.17 -0.84
CA ALA A 15 -11.40 -4.06 0.27
C ALA A 15 -12.39 -5.22 0.42
N ARG A 16 -13.70 -4.98 0.17
CA ARG A 16 -14.72 -6.04 0.15
C ARG A 16 -14.47 -7.03 -0.98
N THR A 17 -14.16 -6.56 -2.18
CA THR A 17 -13.84 -7.43 -3.32
C THR A 17 -12.61 -8.29 -3.04
N LEU A 18 -11.55 -7.69 -2.51
CA LEU A 18 -10.28 -8.38 -2.25
C LEU A 18 -10.37 -9.40 -1.10
N ARG A 19 -11.34 -9.27 -0.18
CA ARG A 19 -11.55 -10.23 0.91
C ARG A 19 -11.95 -11.63 0.40
N GLY A 20 -12.64 -11.69 -0.74
CA GLY A 20 -13.06 -12.95 -1.37
C GLY A 20 -12.11 -13.42 -2.47
N ASP A 21 -11.01 -12.71 -2.72
CA ASP A 21 -10.12 -13.01 -3.84
C ASP A 21 -9.14 -14.14 -3.47
N PRO A 22 -9.12 -15.27 -4.21
CA PRO A 22 -8.26 -16.40 -3.89
C PRO A 22 -6.76 -16.11 -4.04
N ARG A 23 -6.40 -15.03 -4.75
CA ARG A 23 -5.01 -14.58 -4.96
C ARG A 23 -4.51 -13.74 -3.80
N VAL A 24 -5.41 -13.29 -2.92
CA VAL A 24 -5.12 -12.40 -1.80
C VAL A 24 -5.05 -13.21 -0.50
N LEU A 25 -3.93 -13.13 0.20
CA LEU A 25 -3.79 -13.70 1.53
C LEU A 25 -4.46 -12.80 2.57
N ARG A 26 -4.17 -11.48 2.50
CA ARG A 26 -4.74 -10.45 3.37
C ARG A 26 -4.87 -9.12 2.63
N SER A 27 -5.86 -8.34 3.01
CA SER A 27 -6.02 -6.95 2.60
C SER A 27 -6.21 -6.06 3.83
N TYR A 28 -5.58 -4.88 3.81
CA TYR A 28 -5.65 -3.89 4.87
C TYR A 28 -6.19 -2.59 4.28
N PRO A 29 -7.46 -2.24 4.56
CA PRO A 29 -7.99 -0.94 4.19
C PRO A 29 -7.29 0.16 4.97
N GLN A 30 -7.01 1.27 4.30
CA GLN A 30 -6.41 2.47 4.88
C GLN A 30 -7.20 3.69 4.37
N THR A 31 -7.82 4.42 5.29
CA THR A 31 -8.53 5.66 4.95
C THR A 31 -7.56 6.79 4.63
N LYS A 32 -8.06 7.89 4.06
CA LYS A 32 -7.28 9.12 3.92
C LYS A 32 -6.69 9.59 5.25
N GLN A 33 -7.48 9.51 6.32
CA GLN A 33 -7.04 9.90 7.67
C GLN A 33 -5.93 8.99 8.21
N ASP A 34 -6.03 7.67 8.01
CA ASP A 34 -4.97 6.73 8.39
C ASP A 34 -3.67 6.99 7.59
N GLY A 35 -3.82 7.34 6.31
CA GLY A 35 -2.71 7.77 5.45
C GLY A 35 -2.02 9.02 5.99
N TYR A 36 -2.81 10.02 6.37
CA TYR A 36 -2.30 11.27 6.92
C TYR A 36 -1.65 11.11 8.30
N ALA A 37 -2.24 10.31 9.19
CA ALA A 37 -1.66 10.01 10.49
C ALA A 37 -0.25 9.40 10.34
N ARG A 38 -0.10 8.41 9.44
CA ARG A 38 1.21 7.83 9.13
C ARG A 38 2.18 8.79 8.47
N PHE A 39 1.70 9.64 7.57
CA PHE A 39 2.52 10.68 6.97
C PHE A 39 3.09 11.61 8.05
N ARG A 40 2.27 12.03 9.01
CA ARG A 40 2.71 12.86 10.14
C ARG A 40 3.75 12.19 11.01
N GLU A 41 3.60 10.90 11.27
CA GLU A 41 4.60 10.12 12.02
C GLU A 41 5.93 10.03 11.27
N MET A 42 5.89 9.82 9.95
CA MET A 42 7.08 9.65 9.11
C MET A 42 7.88 10.95 8.95
N PHE A 43 7.18 12.05 8.73
CA PHE A 43 7.77 13.38 8.51
C PHE A 43 7.73 14.25 9.77
N ALA A 44 7.67 13.63 10.95
CA ALA A 44 7.64 14.34 12.24
C ALA A 44 8.84 15.28 12.42
N ASN A 45 9.98 14.95 11.80
CA ASN A 45 11.21 15.75 11.84
C ASN A 45 11.31 16.79 10.70
N GLU A 46 10.31 16.85 9.81
CA GLU A 46 10.27 17.71 8.63
C GLU A 46 8.98 18.55 8.66
N PRO A 47 8.88 19.54 9.58
CA PRO A 47 7.65 20.30 9.81
C PRO A 47 7.16 21.05 8.57
N GLU A 48 8.07 21.51 7.72
CA GLU A 48 7.74 22.19 6.45
C GLU A 48 6.89 21.30 5.52
N LEU A 49 7.13 19.97 5.52
CA LEU A 49 6.35 19.01 4.73
C LEU A 49 4.97 18.73 5.34
N LEU A 50 4.86 18.82 6.67
CA LEU A 50 3.59 18.66 7.38
C LEU A 50 2.66 19.87 7.17
N GLU A 51 3.23 21.07 7.03
CA GLU A 51 2.46 22.29 6.76
C GLU A 51 1.91 22.35 5.34
N LEU A 52 2.58 21.70 4.39
CA LEU A 52 2.19 21.69 2.96
C LEU A 52 1.23 20.54 2.60
N THR A 53 0.97 19.60 3.51
CA THR A 53 0.22 18.38 3.22
C THR A 53 -1.01 18.29 4.11
N GLU A 54 -2.18 18.16 3.51
CA GLU A 54 -3.45 17.95 4.23
C GLU A 54 -3.96 16.51 4.10
N ALA A 55 -4.88 16.12 5.00
CA ALA A 55 -5.45 14.78 4.93
C ALA A 55 -6.26 14.53 3.65
N ASP A 56 -6.87 15.56 3.06
CA ASP A 56 -7.72 15.39 1.89
C ASP A 56 -6.93 15.09 0.59
N VAL A 57 -5.67 15.52 0.53
CA VAL A 57 -4.78 15.20 -0.60
C VAL A 57 -4.20 13.79 -0.51
N MET A 58 -4.29 13.15 0.67
CA MET A 58 -3.87 11.76 0.83
C MET A 58 -4.85 10.82 0.11
N PRO A 59 -4.35 9.86 -0.70
CA PRO A 59 -5.19 8.84 -1.28
C PRO A 59 -5.60 7.83 -0.20
N ALA A 60 -6.84 7.33 -0.29
CA ALA A 60 -7.21 6.12 0.42
C ALA A 60 -6.58 4.91 -0.30
N ALA A 61 -6.26 3.86 0.44
CA ALA A 61 -5.54 2.71 -0.12
C ALA A 61 -6.03 1.39 0.45
N VAL A 62 -5.85 0.32 -0.32
CA VAL A 62 -5.91 -1.05 0.18
C VAL A 62 -4.54 -1.68 0.00
N ILE A 63 -3.87 -1.96 1.11
CA ILE A 63 -2.61 -2.67 1.11
C ILE A 63 -2.93 -4.16 0.96
N VAL A 64 -2.35 -4.79 -0.05
CA VAL A 64 -2.61 -6.19 -0.38
C VAL A 64 -1.35 -7.01 -0.14
N VAL A 65 -1.55 -8.13 0.55
CA VAL A 65 -0.58 -9.21 0.70
C VAL A 65 -1.03 -10.33 -0.25
N PRO A 66 -0.33 -10.51 -1.38
CA PRO A 66 -0.59 -11.63 -2.29
C PRO A 66 -0.32 -12.96 -1.60
N LYS A 67 -1.07 -13.98 -2.00
CA LYS A 67 -0.82 -15.36 -1.56
C LYS A 67 0.44 -15.93 -2.20
N ASP A 68 0.69 -15.57 -3.46
CA ASP A 68 1.93 -15.83 -4.17
C ASP A 68 2.74 -14.54 -4.31
N GLN A 69 3.91 -14.50 -3.69
CA GLN A 69 4.79 -13.33 -3.66
C GLN A 69 5.80 -13.31 -4.82
N THR A 70 5.83 -14.34 -5.66
CA THR A 70 6.76 -14.44 -6.78
C THR A 70 6.22 -13.84 -8.09
N GLY A 71 4.89 -13.64 -8.18
CA GLY A 71 4.19 -13.14 -9.38
C GLY A 71 3.48 -11.80 -9.20
N THR A 72 4.02 -10.89 -8.37
CA THR A 72 3.32 -9.65 -7.97
C THR A 72 3.07 -8.67 -9.11
N GLU A 73 3.91 -8.67 -10.15
CA GLU A 73 3.75 -7.81 -11.34
C GLU A 73 2.54 -8.22 -12.18
N GLY A 74 2.40 -9.52 -12.46
CA GLY A 74 1.24 -10.06 -13.16
C GLY A 74 -0.07 -9.88 -12.37
N LEU A 75 0.00 -9.93 -11.04
CA LEU A 75 -1.15 -9.63 -10.18
C LEU A 75 -1.51 -8.14 -10.19
N ALA A 76 -0.52 -7.25 -10.26
CA ALA A 76 -0.75 -5.81 -10.34
C ALA A 76 -1.47 -5.44 -11.63
N GLU A 77 -1.08 -6.02 -12.77
CA GLU A 77 -1.80 -5.80 -14.04
C GLU A 77 -3.25 -6.29 -13.97
N GLN A 78 -3.47 -7.47 -13.37
CA GLN A 78 -4.82 -7.98 -13.18
C GLN A 78 -5.67 -7.05 -12.28
N PHE A 79 -5.08 -6.47 -11.24
CA PHE A 79 -5.76 -5.49 -10.40
C PHE A 79 -6.01 -4.16 -11.09
N ARG A 80 -5.13 -3.71 -12.01
CA ARG A 80 -5.38 -2.51 -12.83
C ARG A 80 -6.62 -2.70 -13.72
N VAL A 81 -6.78 -3.88 -14.30
CA VAL A 81 -7.97 -4.23 -15.10
C VAL A 81 -9.22 -4.39 -14.22
N GLN A 82 -9.07 -5.02 -13.05
CA GLN A 82 -10.20 -5.30 -12.14
C GLN A 82 -10.72 -4.04 -11.44
N PHE A 83 -9.87 -3.05 -11.19
CA PHE A 83 -10.20 -1.81 -10.49
C PHE A 83 -9.88 -0.59 -11.37
N PRO A 84 -10.66 -0.34 -12.44
CA PRO A 84 -10.41 0.82 -13.32
C PRO A 84 -10.57 2.17 -12.60
N GLN A 85 -11.29 2.20 -11.47
CA GLN A 85 -11.40 3.37 -10.59
C GLN A 85 -10.15 3.61 -9.72
N ALA A 86 -9.20 2.68 -9.70
CA ALA A 86 -7.96 2.87 -8.95
C ALA A 86 -7.12 3.98 -9.60
N ARG A 87 -6.73 4.96 -8.81
CA ARG A 87 -5.78 6.00 -9.23
C ARG A 87 -4.43 5.40 -9.58
N ARG A 88 -4.02 4.37 -8.84
CA ARG A 88 -2.77 3.66 -9.06
C ARG A 88 -2.83 2.26 -8.44
N VAL A 89 -2.21 1.29 -9.10
CA VAL A 89 -1.86 0.01 -8.50
C VAL A 89 -0.33 -0.09 -8.47
N SER A 90 0.20 -0.17 -7.25
CA SER A 90 1.62 -0.27 -6.99
C SER A 90 1.99 -1.71 -6.66
N ASP A 91 2.80 -2.30 -7.53
CA ASP A 91 3.50 -3.59 -7.40
C ASP A 91 4.71 -3.47 -6.47
N SER A 92 5.32 -2.29 -6.39
CA SER A 92 6.56 -2.09 -5.63
C SER A 92 6.37 -2.22 -4.11
N THR A 93 7.14 -3.16 -3.55
CA THR A 93 7.37 -3.34 -2.11
C THR A 93 7.95 -2.08 -1.47
N GLU A 94 8.71 -1.28 -2.23
CA GLU A 94 9.23 0.05 -1.86
C GLU A 94 8.10 1.02 -1.47
N PHE A 95 7.05 1.14 -2.29
CA PHE A 95 5.95 2.07 -2.02
C PHE A 95 5.10 1.60 -0.85
N VAL A 96 4.91 0.29 -0.72
CA VAL A 96 4.29 -0.31 0.47
C VAL A 96 5.15 -0.08 1.71
N SER A 97 6.47 -0.17 1.63
CA SER A 97 7.36 0.09 2.77
C SER A 97 7.35 1.57 3.17
N ARG A 98 7.23 2.48 2.20
CA ARG A 98 7.11 3.93 2.42
C ARG A 98 5.73 4.36 2.92
N ILE A 99 4.66 3.62 2.64
CA ILE A 99 3.30 3.93 3.13
C ILE A 99 2.91 3.12 4.37
N ALA A 100 3.41 1.89 4.50
CA ALA A 100 3.08 0.98 5.59
C ALA A 100 4.02 1.10 6.81
N GLY A 101 5.09 1.89 6.71
CA GLY A 101 6.11 2.06 7.74
C GLY A 101 7.18 0.94 7.75
N PRO A 102 8.28 1.13 8.49
CA PRO A 102 9.34 0.13 8.61
C PRO A 102 8.79 -1.10 9.33
N GLY A 103 8.75 -2.23 8.63
CA GLY A 103 8.14 -3.46 9.14
C GLY A 103 7.89 -4.53 8.09
N HIS A 104 7.90 -4.17 6.80
CA HIS A 104 8.01 -5.16 5.73
C HIS A 104 9.47 -5.63 5.64
N ARG A 105 9.83 -6.63 6.45
CA ARG A 105 11.02 -7.42 6.17
C ARG A 105 10.69 -8.30 4.97
N ASP A 106 11.39 -8.07 3.87
CA ASP A 106 11.51 -9.11 2.85
C ASP A 106 11.97 -10.39 3.56
N PRO A 107 11.21 -11.50 3.50
CA PRO A 107 11.57 -12.75 4.17
C PRO A 107 12.90 -13.33 3.64
N THR A 108 13.41 -12.83 2.52
CA THR A 108 14.71 -13.20 1.96
C THR A 108 15.86 -12.29 2.40
N CYS A 109 15.58 -11.18 3.09
CA CYS A 109 16.62 -10.31 3.64
C CYS A 109 17.13 -10.84 4.99
N PRO A 110 18.40 -11.27 5.10
CA PRO A 110 18.97 -11.64 6.38
C PRO A 110 18.99 -10.42 7.33
N PRO A 111 18.85 -10.64 8.64
CA PRO A 111 18.81 -9.55 9.64
C PRO A 111 20.10 -8.71 9.68
N SER A 112 21.20 -9.18 9.09
CA SER A 112 22.48 -8.48 9.01
C SER A 112 22.62 -7.54 7.81
N GLY A 113 21.68 -7.53 6.85
CA GLY A 113 21.73 -6.63 5.69
C GLY A 113 22.80 -6.95 4.64
N GLU A 114 23.53 -8.05 4.77
CA GLU A 114 24.54 -8.47 3.79
C GLU A 114 23.95 -9.42 2.74
N ARG A 115 24.10 -9.07 1.46
CA ARG A 115 23.82 -9.99 0.35
C ARG A 115 24.98 -10.99 0.23
N PRO A 116 24.75 -12.31 0.24
CA PRO A 116 25.79 -13.26 -0.14
C PRO A 116 26.19 -12.99 -1.59
N ARG A 117 27.49 -12.90 -1.83
CA ARG A 117 28.08 -12.80 -3.18
C ARG A 117 27.86 -14.07 -3.98
#